data_AF-A0A918AZK8-F1
#
_entry.id   AF-A0A918AZK8-F1
#
_cell.length_a   1.000
_cell.length_b   1.000
_cell.length_c   1.000
_cell.angle_alpha   90.00
_cell.angle_beta   90.00
_cell.angle_gamma   90.00
#
_symmetry.space_group_name_H-M   'P 1'
#
loop_
_entity.id
_entity.type
_entity.pdbx_description
1 polymer ?
#
loop_
_entity_poly.entity_id
_entity_poly.type
_entity_poly.pdbx_seq_one_letter_code
_entity_poly.pdbx_strand_id
1 'polypeptide(L)'
;MTPGRPREHAGTAAGLTRLEGYLSAEAHLREARLQAEAFVLRLPWLSTAQQEEVARRYAEAHVAQATQALKQVARRSAELRDEYSRRYELLRRRLLCVTVASLTGGVALLSGLAAWFLPLR
;
A
#
# COMPACT_ATOMS: atom_id res chain seq x y z
N MET A 1 -10.52 -23.43 -18.71
CA MET A 1 -9.83 -22.40 -17.90
C MET A 1 -10.33 -21.03 -18.36
N THR A 2 -11.49 -20.61 -17.87
CA THR A 2 -12.09 -19.32 -18.21
C THR A 2 -11.34 -18.20 -17.47
N PRO A 3 -10.79 -17.18 -18.15
CA PRO A 3 -10.13 -16.07 -17.47
C PRO A 3 -11.16 -15.35 -16.62
N GLY A 4 -10.97 -15.38 -15.29
CA GLY A 4 -11.82 -14.68 -14.34
C GLY A 4 -11.86 -13.19 -14.68
N ARG A 5 -13.05 -12.59 -14.63
CA ARG A 5 -13.22 -11.21 -15.08
C ARG A 5 -12.38 -10.30 -14.18
N PRO A 6 -11.64 -9.32 -14.70
CA PRO A 6 -10.71 -8.48 -13.93
C PRO A 6 -11.34 -7.76 -12.72
N ARG A 7 -12.67 -7.62 -12.68
CA ARG A 7 -13.43 -7.06 -11.54
C ARG A 7 -13.55 -8.03 -10.35
N GLU A 8 -13.61 -9.34 -10.60
CA GLU A 8 -13.73 -10.36 -9.54
C GLU A 8 -12.41 -10.49 -8.79
N HIS A 9 -11.27 -10.52 -9.50
CA HIS A 9 -9.95 -10.56 -8.88
C HIS A 9 -9.65 -9.31 -8.03
N ALA A 10 -10.07 -8.13 -8.48
CA ALA A 10 -9.93 -6.89 -7.71
C ALA A 10 -10.79 -6.91 -6.42
N GLY A 11 -12.00 -7.46 -6.50
CA GLY A 11 -12.87 -7.65 -5.33
C GLY A 11 -12.29 -8.64 -4.31
N THR A 12 -11.77 -9.77 -4.78
CA THR A 12 -11.11 -10.77 -3.91
C THR A 12 -9.87 -10.22 -3.23
N ALA A 13 -9.01 -9.49 -3.97
CA ALA A 13 -7.82 -8.87 -3.40
C ALA A 13 -8.18 -7.83 -2.32
N ALA A 14 -9.16 -6.97 -2.59
CA ALA A 14 -9.64 -5.98 -1.63
C ALA A 14 -10.25 -6.64 -0.37
N GLY A 15 -10.97 -7.75 -0.55
CA GLY A 15 -11.52 -8.55 0.54
C GLY A 15 -10.42 -9.15 1.42
N LEU A 16 -9.39 -9.74 0.80
CA LEU A 16 -8.25 -10.32 1.52
C LEU A 16 -7.49 -9.27 2.34
N THR A 17 -7.17 -8.12 1.76
CA THR A 17 -6.50 -7.03 2.49
C THR A 17 -7.31 -6.54 3.69
N ARG A 18 -8.65 -6.49 3.58
CA ARG A 18 -9.51 -6.13 4.71
C ARG A 18 -9.48 -7.18 5.81
N LEU A 19 -9.52 -8.46 5.44
CA LEU A 19 -9.44 -9.58 6.39
C LEU A 19 -8.09 -9.61 7.10
N GLU A 20 -6.99 -9.45 6.37
CA GLU A 20 -5.64 -9.34 6.93
C GLU A 20 -5.57 -8.19 7.95
N GLY A 21 -6.07 -7.00 7.59
CA GLY A 21 -6.10 -5.86 8.50
C GLY A 21 -6.92 -6.11 9.76
N TYR A 22 -8.08 -6.77 9.64
CA TYR A 22 -8.90 -7.16 10.80
C TYR A 22 -8.18 -8.16 11.69
N LEU A 23 -7.59 -9.22 11.12
CA LEU A 23 -6.87 -10.26 11.86
C LEU A 23 -5.64 -9.69 12.57
N SER A 24 -4.88 -8.81 11.93
CA SER A 24 -3.75 -8.12 12.57
C SER A 24 -4.22 -7.23 13.72
N ALA A 25 -5.32 -6.50 13.56
CA ALA A 25 -5.87 -5.68 14.63
C ALA A 25 -6.34 -6.53 15.83
N GLU A 26 -7.02 -7.65 15.56
CA GLU A 26 -7.47 -8.57 16.60
C GLU A 26 -6.29 -9.22 17.34
N ALA A 27 -5.24 -9.63 16.62
CA ALA A 27 -4.01 -10.15 17.23
C ALA A 27 -3.34 -9.12 18.15
N HIS A 28 -3.23 -7.86 17.70
CA HIS A 28 -2.68 -6.78 18.52
C HIS A 28 -3.49 -6.51 19.78
N LEU A 29 -4.83 -6.57 19.71
CA LEU A 29 -5.68 -6.39 20.88
C LEU A 29 -5.51 -7.52 21.91
N ARG A 30 -5.39 -8.76 21.44
CA ARG A 30 -5.14 -9.92 22.32
C ARG A 30 -3.79 -9.80 23.01
N GLU A 31 -2.74 -9.45 22.28
CA GLU A 31 -1.40 -9.24 22.83
C GLU A 31 -1.38 -8.12 23.87
N ALA A 32 -2.01 -6.98 23.58
CA ALA A 32 -2.09 -5.85 24.51
C ALA A 32 -2.79 -6.23 25.83
N ARG A 33 -3.83 -7.08 25.78
CA ARG A 33 -4.52 -7.57 26.98
C ARG A 33 -3.61 -8.47 27.81
N LEU A 34 -2.93 -9.44 27.19
CA LEU A 34 -1.98 -10.32 27.88
C LEU A 34 -0.87 -9.53 28.56
N GLN A 35 -0.34 -8.51 27.88
CA GLN A 35 0.68 -7.62 28.45
C GLN A 35 0.14 -6.80 29.62
N ALA A 36 -1.11 -6.30 29.54
CA ALA A 36 -1.75 -5.58 30.63
C ALA A 36 -1.98 -6.47 31.86
N GLU A 37 -2.48 -7.69 31.66
CA GLU A 37 -2.66 -8.67 32.73
C GLU A 37 -1.32 -9.01 33.41
N ALA A 38 -0.28 -9.28 32.63
CA ALA A 38 1.06 -9.54 33.14
C ALA A 38 1.66 -8.34 33.89
N PHE A 39 1.38 -7.12 33.44
CA PHE A 39 1.83 -5.90 34.11
C PHE A 39 1.15 -5.71 35.47
N VAL A 40 -0.16 -5.94 35.52
CA VAL A 40 -0.98 -5.76 36.72
C VAL A 40 -0.62 -6.75 37.83
N LEU A 41 -0.26 -7.99 37.48
CA LEU A 41 0.27 -8.97 38.42
C LEU A 41 1.54 -8.50 39.16
N ARG A 42 2.25 -7.50 38.62
CA ARG A 42 3.46 -6.90 39.24
C ARG A 42 3.13 -5.80 40.24
N LEU A 43 1.85 -5.49 40.45
CA LEU A 43 1.36 -4.45 41.37
C LEU A 43 0.56 -5.08 42.53
N PRO A 44 1.17 -5.93 43.37
CA PRO A 44 0.46 -6.70 44.41
C PRO A 44 -0.14 -5.84 45.53
N TRP A 45 0.23 -4.56 45.62
CA TRP A 45 -0.32 -3.60 46.59
C TRP A 45 -1.63 -2.95 46.14
N LEU A 46 -2.08 -3.20 44.90
CA LEU A 46 -3.37 -2.73 44.41
C LEU A 46 -4.44 -3.79 44.66
N SER A 47 -5.64 -3.35 45.06
CA SER A 47 -6.81 -4.23 45.09
C SER A 47 -7.18 -4.68 43.67
N THR A 48 -7.87 -5.81 43.55
CA THR A 48 -8.32 -6.38 42.27
C THR A 48 -9.09 -5.36 41.41
N ALA A 49 -9.95 -4.54 42.03
CA ALA A 49 -10.70 -3.50 41.32
C ALA A 49 -9.80 -2.38 40.75
N GLN A 50 -8.73 -2.01 41.48
CA GLN A 50 -7.78 -1.00 41.01
C GLN A 50 -6.86 -1.56 39.91
N GLN A 51 -6.50 -2.84 40.04
CA GLN A 51 -5.75 -3.60 39.06
C GLN A 51 -6.49 -3.69 37.71
N GLU A 52 -7.79 -4.02 37.72
CA GLU A 52 -8.64 -4.05 36.52
C GLU A 52 -8.78 -2.67 35.86
N GLU A 53 -8.98 -1.60 36.66
CA GLU A 53 -9.08 -0.24 36.12
C GLU A 53 -7.78 0.18 35.43
N VAL A 54 -6.62 -0.07 36.06
CA VAL A 54 -5.30 0.24 35.47
C VAL A 54 -5.08 -0.55 34.19
N ALA A 55 -5.43 -1.85 34.18
CA ALA A 55 -5.35 -2.69 32.99
C ALA A 55 -6.14 -2.09 31.82
N ARG A 56 -7.40 -1.69 32.09
CA ARG A 56 -8.30 -1.12 31.09
C ARG A 56 -7.76 0.19 30.54
N ARG A 57 -7.34 1.12 31.41
CA ARG A 57 -6.79 2.43 31.00
C ARG A 57 -5.50 2.29 30.20
N TYR A 58 -4.62 1.36 30.60
CA TYR A 58 -3.39 1.08 29.88
C TYR A 58 -3.67 0.52 28.49
N ALA A 59 -4.60 -0.45 28.38
CA ALA A 59 -5.01 -1.02 27.10
C ALA A 59 -5.62 0.05 26.17
N GLU A 60 -6.51 0.91 26.68
CA GLU A 60 -7.08 2.03 25.92
C GLU A 60 -6.00 2.99 25.39
N ALA A 61 -5.05 3.37 26.25
CA ALA A 61 -3.95 4.25 25.88
C ALA A 61 -3.04 3.63 24.82
N HIS A 62 -2.69 2.34 24.97
CA HIS A 62 -1.88 1.61 24.00
C HIS A 62 -2.54 1.50 22.63
N VAL A 63 -3.83 1.16 22.59
CA VAL A 63 -4.58 1.08 21.34
C VAL A 63 -4.66 2.44 20.66
N ALA A 64 -4.88 3.51 21.41
CA ALA A 64 -4.90 4.86 20.86
C ALA A 64 -3.54 5.25 20.25
N GLN A 65 -2.43 4.97 20.95
CA GLN A 65 -1.08 5.23 20.48
C GLN A 65 -0.74 4.41 19.23
N ALA A 66 -1.00 3.09 19.24
CA ALA A 66 -0.79 2.22 18.10
C ALA A 66 -1.60 2.68 16.87
N THR A 67 -2.85 3.08 17.08
CA THR A 67 -3.72 3.61 16.01
C THR A 67 -3.14 4.90 15.42
N GLN A 68 -2.63 5.82 16.25
CA GLN A 68 -2.00 7.05 15.76
C GLN A 68 -0.72 6.76 14.96
N ALA A 69 0.15 5.87 15.46
CA ALA A 69 1.36 5.48 14.77
C ALA A 69 1.06 4.86 13.40
N LEU A 70 0.09 3.93 13.33
CA LEU A 70 -0.35 3.32 12.07
C LEU A 70 -0.91 4.34 11.09
N LYS A 71 -1.73 5.29 11.56
CA LYS A 71 -2.25 6.38 10.72
C LYS A 71 -1.13 7.25 10.15
N GLN A 72 -0.11 7.56 10.96
CA GLN A 72 1.02 8.36 10.52
C GLN A 72 1.86 7.64 9.47
N VAL A 73 2.15 6.35 9.69
CA VAL A 73 2.88 5.52 8.72
C VAL A 73 2.07 5.40 7.43
N ALA A 74 0.77 5.09 7.51
CA ALA A 74 -0.10 4.99 6.34
C ALA A 74 -0.14 6.29 5.54
N ARG A 75 -0.27 7.44 6.21
CA ARG A 75 -0.21 8.76 5.56
C ARG A 75 1.13 8.97 4.86
N ARG A 76 2.24 8.67 5.53
CA ARG A 76 3.58 8.88 4.96
C ARG A 76 3.85 7.95 3.77
N SER A 77 3.41 6.71 3.84
CA SER A 77 3.49 5.77 2.73
C SER A 77 2.66 6.22 1.53
N ALA A 78 1.47 6.80 1.76
CA ALA A 78 0.65 7.38 0.69
C ALA A 78 1.31 8.60 0.05
N GLU A 79 1.87 9.52 0.85
CA GLU A 79 2.63 10.67 0.36
C GLU A 79 3.82 10.24 -0.50
N LEU A 80 4.63 9.29 -0.01
CA LEU A 80 5.75 8.74 -0.76
C LEU A 80 5.26 8.10 -2.06
N ARG A 81 4.20 7.28 -2.01
CA ARG A 81 3.67 6.62 -3.19
C ARG A 81 3.20 7.62 -4.24
N ASP A 82 2.53 8.70 -3.85
CA ASP A 82 2.11 9.77 -4.78
C ASP A 82 3.33 10.47 -5.39
N GLU A 83 4.34 10.81 -4.59
CA GLU A 83 5.57 11.44 -5.08
C GLU A 83 6.29 10.56 -6.11
N TYR A 84 6.44 9.27 -5.83
CA TYR A 84 7.09 8.33 -6.75
C TYR A 84 6.23 8.01 -7.98
N SER A 85 4.91 7.86 -7.83
CA SER A 85 4.01 7.60 -8.96
C SER A 85 4.01 8.75 -9.96
N ARG A 86 4.04 10.01 -9.48
CA ARG A 86 4.16 11.18 -10.36
C ARG A 86 5.47 11.19 -11.15
N ARG A 87 6.60 10.89 -10.49
CA ARG A 87 7.91 10.80 -11.15
C ARG A 87 7.95 9.68 -12.19
N TYR A 88 7.38 8.52 -11.85
CA TYR A 88 7.33 7.38 -12.76
C TYR A 88 6.43 7.67 -13.98
N GLU A 89 5.26 8.28 -13.79
CA GLU A 89 4.38 8.65 -14.90
C GLU A 89 5.03 9.66 -15.86
N LEU A 90 5.79 10.62 -15.34
CA LEU A 90 6.56 11.54 -16.19
C LEU A 90 7.63 10.80 -17.01
N LEU A 91 8.38 9.89 -16.39
CA LEU A 91 9.43 9.13 -17.07
C LEU A 91 8.82 8.18 -18.11
N ARG A 92 7.73 7.52 -17.76
CA ARG A 92 6.95 6.65 -18.66
C ARG A 92 6.43 7.41 -19.86
N ARG A 93 5.84 8.60 -19.67
CA ARG A 93 5.38 9.46 -20.78
C ARG A 93 6.52 9.87 -21.68
N ARG A 94 7.67 10.27 -21.12
CA ARG A 94 8.86 10.61 -21.91
C ARG A 94 9.34 9.42 -22.74
N LEU A 95 9.44 8.23 -22.14
CA LEU A 95 9.81 7.02 -22.87
C LEU A 95 8.83 6.74 -24.01
N LEU A 96 7.52 6.79 -23.74
CA LEU A 96 6.49 6.56 -24.75
C LEU A 96 6.61 7.57 -25.89
N CYS A 97 6.75 8.87 -25.60
CA CYS A 97 6.96 9.90 -26.62
C CYS A 97 8.20 9.63 -27.47
N VAL A 98 9.34 9.31 -26.85
CA VAL A 98 10.58 9.01 -27.58
C VAL A 98 10.41 7.77 -28.44
N THR A 99 9.86 6.69 -27.90
CA THR A 99 9.64 5.45 -28.68
C THR A 99 8.71 5.67 -29.87
N VAL A 100 7.62 6.42 -29.68
CA VAL A 100 6.67 6.73 -30.75
C VAL A 100 7.35 7.61 -31.80
N ALA A 101 8.06 8.67 -31.39
CA ALA A 101 8.77 9.55 -32.31
C ALA A 101 9.87 8.83 -33.11
N SER A 102 10.62 7.92 -32.47
CA SER A 102 11.62 7.10 -33.15
C SER A 102 10.99 6.13 -34.16
N LEU A 103 9.86 5.51 -33.82
CA LEU A 103 9.12 4.64 -34.73
C LEU A 103 8.58 5.41 -35.94
N THR A 104 7.87 6.53 -35.73
CA THR A 104 7.35 7.34 -36.84
C THR A 104 8.46 7.96 -37.67
N GLY A 105 9.53 8.47 -37.04
CA GLY A 105 10.70 8.99 -37.74
C GLY A 105 11.39 7.92 -38.60
N GLY A 106 11.58 6.72 -38.07
CA GLY A 106 12.15 5.59 -38.81
C GLY A 106 11.28 5.18 -40.00
N VAL A 107 9.95 5.10 -39.81
CA VAL A 107 9.02 4.80 -40.91
C VAL A 107 9.04 5.87 -41.99
N ALA A 108 9.07 7.15 -41.61
CA ALA A 108 9.13 8.27 -42.56
C ALA A 108 10.46 8.30 -43.35
N LEU A 109 11.58 7.96 -42.71
CA LEU A 109 12.88 7.84 -43.39
C LEU A 109 12.89 6.68 -44.39
N LEU A 110 12.35 5.53 -44.01
CA LEU A 110 12.26 4.35 -44.89
C LEU A 110 11.34 4.61 -46.08
N SER A 111 10.20 5.29 -45.87
CA SER A 111 9.29 5.63 -46.97
C SER A 111 9.88 6.69 -47.90
N GLY A 112 10.58 7.69 -47.36
CA GLY A 112 11.30 8.68 -48.16
C GLY A 112 12.42 8.06 -49.01
N LEU A 113 13.19 7.14 -48.43
CA LEU A 113 14.21 6.37 -49.17
C LEU A 113 13.59 5.52 -50.27
N ALA A 114 12.49 4.81 -49.98
CA ALA A 114 11.79 4.01 -51.00
C ALA A 114 11.24 4.89 -52.14
N ALA A 115 10.65 6.04 -51.81
CA ALA A 115 10.13 7.00 -52.78
C ALA A 115 11.22 7.71 -53.58
N TRP A 116 12.44 7.85 -53.04
CA TRP A 116 13.60 8.35 -53.77
C TRP A 116 14.24 7.28 -54.66
N PHE A 117 14.21 6.02 -54.24
CA PHE A 117 14.79 4.91 -54.98
C PHE A 117 13.90 4.44 -56.15
N LEU A 118 12.57 4.59 -56.02
CA LEU A 118 11.60 4.26 -57.07
C LEU A 118 11.75 5.06 -58.38
N PRO A 119 12.00 6.39 -58.38
CA PRO A 119 12.23 7.18 -59.59
C PRO A 119 13.64 7.03 -60.18
N LEU A 120 14.57 6.37 -59.49
CA LEU A 120 15.92 6.09 -59.98
C LEU A 120 16.05 4.72 -60.67
N ARG A 121 14.95 3.98 -60.81
CA ARG A 121 14.89 2.65 -61.41
C ARG A 121 14.07 2.66 -62.69
#